data_AF-A0A8T3P6D6-F1
#
_entry.id   AF-A0A8T3P6D6-F1
#
_cell.length_a   1.000
_cell.length_b   1.000
_cell.length_c   1.000
_cell.angle_alpha   90.00
_cell.angle_beta   90.00
_cell.angle_gamma   90.00
#
_symmetry.space_group_name_H-M   'P 1'
#
loop_
_entity.id
_entity.type
_entity.pdbx_description
1 polymer ?
#
loop_
_entity_poly.entity_id
_entity_poly.type
_entity_poly.pdbx_seq_one_letter_code
_entity_poly.pdbx_strand_id
1 'polypeptide(L)'
;MVPFPGSSGAVDSHTVGGKAASLIRMCEAGLPVPPGAVLTSDFFTPWFDEIEASAPWTQLVHAAPAEWPALCDQLQRDARTLGLSASQQDALGELRLNLAIADDEAHFAVRSSSPDEDLASAAFAGSYETRLGVAAAGLEDAVRACFASSLGLRVFTYKAERGFDLWNPRIAVVVQRQVASEVSGVGFSLNPVTNDYDEAVIDASWGLGTSVVDGRVSPDHFVIDKVGRVVLEETRGDKRVSAWLDAEQGTVERQDYRSAERTLTDTQLRELTDLLCRIEALYEVPVDVEWAYAGGRLHVLQARPITTYVPLPPEMLTRPGERRQLYGDAALSKGLTTNTAISPLGLDNMESLFTGILESRVGPLKRDVSPADAMFFFAGGRMYINYSNVLRLSSPATLAKGTAATDTLMAEILAGVDAKRYRAATRPSWMSLGLLARVPRSVWRMRGFFGNMLRTIVSPERAHRMYRSRIDAFEADLREQLDGGLPLDEFRRTYGAR
;
A
#
# COMPACT_ATOMS: atom_id res chain seq x y z
N MET A 1 -22.09 -22.36 7.67
CA MET A 1 -21.02 -21.87 8.59
C MET A 1 -19.70 -22.44 8.15
N VAL A 2 -18.60 -21.69 8.32
CA VAL A 2 -17.23 -22.14 8.00
C VAL A 2 -16.33 -21.96 9.23
N PRO A 3 -15.82 -23.03 9.88
CA PRO A 3 -14.92 -22.92 11.03
C PRO A 3 -13.47 -22.61 10.61
N PHE A 4 -12.70 -21.99 11.50
CA PHE A 4 -11.26 -21.83 11.38
C PHE A 4 -10.58 -21.90 12.78
N PRO A 5 -9.57 -22.76 12.98
CA PRO A 5 -9.02 -23.74 12.05
C PRO A 5 -10.01 -24.88 11.72
N GLY A 6 -9.77 -25.61 10.62
CA GLY A 6 -10.49 -26.85 10.30
C GLY A 6 -11.43 -26.81 9.08
N SER A 7 -11.50 -25.69 8.35
CA SER A 7 -12.12 -25.68 7.02
C SER A 7 -11.22 -26.43 6.03
N SER A 8 -11.82 -27.29 5.19
CA SER A 8 -11.13 -28.01 4.13
C SER A 8 -11.60 -27.50 2.77
N GLY A 9 -10.74 -26.79 2.04
CA GLY A 9 -10.99 -26.33 0.67
C GLY A 9 -10.98 -24.81 0.52
N ALA A 10 -10.82 -24.33 -0.72
CA ALA A 10 -10.85 -22.91 -1.03
C ALA A 10 -12.22 -22.32 -0.66
N VAL A 11 -12.24 -21.36 0.26
CA VAL A 11 -13.45 -20.68 0.70
C VAL A 11 -13.71 -19.49 -0.23
N ASP A 12 -14.91 -19.42 -0.80
CA ASP A 12 -15.30 -18.35 -1.71
C ASP A 12 -15.47 -17.03 -0.93
N SER A 13 -14.66 -16.02 -1.26
CA SER A 13 -14.71 -14.69 -0.64
C SER A 13 -16.08 -14.02 -0.82
N HIS A 14 -16.84 -14.39 -1.84
CA HIS A 14 -18.21 -13.92 -2.03
C HIS A 14 -19.18 -14.41 -0.95
N THR A 15 -18.85 -15.52 -0.25
CA THR A 15 -19.70 -16.14 0.78
C THR A 15 -19.30 -15.78 2.21
N VAL A 16 -18.01 -15.53 2.46
CA VAL A 16 -17.48 -15.24 3.81
C VAL A 16 -17.07 -13.79 4.00
N GLY A 17 -16.90 -13.03 2.92
CA GLY A 17 -16.36 -11.68 2.96
C GLY A 17 -14.86 -11.63 3.21
N GLY A 18 -14.32 -10.43 3.00
CA GLY A 18 -12.88 -10.23 2.91
C GLY A 18 -12.10 -10.47 4.19
N LYS A 19 -12.61 -9.96 5.31
CA LYS A 19 -11.99 -10.15 6.63
C LYS A 19 -11.93 -11.62 7.01
N ALA A 20 -13.03 -12.34 6.80
CA ALA A 20 -13.09 -13.76 7.08
C ALA A 20 -12.15 -14.57 6.18
N ALA A 21 -12.12 -14.28 4.87
CA ALA A 21 -11.20 -14.92 3.93
C ALA A 21 -9.73 -14.68 4.34
N SER A 22 -9.39 -13.46 4.74
CA SER A 22 -8.08 -13.09 5.31
C SER A 22 -7.73 -13.92 6.54
N LEU A 23 -8.65 -14.05 7.51
CA LEU A 23 -8.45 -14.86 8.72
C LEU A 23 -8.25 -16.35 8.42
N ILE A 24 -9.08 -16.92 7.54
CA ILE A 24 -8.99 -18.32 7.11
C ILE A 24 -7.63 -18.58 6.44
N ARG A 25 -7.26 -17.74 5.46
CA ARG A 25 -5.96 -17.83 4.76
C ARG A 25 -4.78 -17.79 5.73
N MET A 26 -4.83 -16.91 6.72
CA MET A 26 -3.77 -16.81 7.73
C MET A 26 -3.73 -18.06 8.64
N CYS A 27 -4.89 -18.59 9.01
CA CYS A 27 -5.00 -19.81 9.80
C CYS A 27 -4.43 -21.04 9.05
N GLU A 28 -4.76 -21.18 7.76
CA GLU A 28 -4.21 -22.22 6.87
C GLU A 28 -2.69 -22.11 6.70
N ALA A 29 -2.15 -20.88 6.72
CA ALA A 29 -0.71 -20.62 6.69
C ALA A 29 0.00 -20.88 8.04
N GLY A 30 -0.71 -21.40 9.05
CA GLY A 30 -0.15 -21.71 10.37
C GLY A 30 0.25 -20.47 11.17
N LEU A 31 -0.44 -19.35 10.96
CA LEU A 31 -0.31 -18.15 11.79
C LEU A 31 -1.20 -18.27 13.04
N PRO A 32 -0.85 -17.61 14.16
CA PRO A 32 -1.56 -17.77 15.43
C PRO A 32 -2.87 -16.97 15.47
N VAL A 33 -3.82 -17.33 14.60
CA VAL A 33 -5.16 -16.72 14.56
C VAL A 33 -6.02 -17.39 15.64
N PRO A 34 -6.71 -16.61 16.51
CA PRO A 34 -7.65 -17.19 17.47
C PRO A 34 -8.76 -18.00 16.77
N PRO A 35 -9.20 -19.13 17.34
CA PRO A 35 -10.22 -19.97 16.73
C PRO A 35 -11.56 -19.22 16.63
N GLY A 36 -12.29 -19.49 15.57
CA GLY A 36 -13.57 -18.87 15.27
C GLY A 36 -14.36 -19.62 14.20
N ALA A 37 -15.47 -19.04 13.80
CA ALA A 37 -16.26 -19.48 12.67
C ALA A 37 -16.91 -18.30 11.95
N VAL A 38 -17.25 -18.51 10.70
CA VAL A 38 -17.94 -17.54 9.85
C VAL A 38 -19.38 -18.00 9.64
N LEU A 39 -20.32 -17.15 10.03
CA LEU A 39 -21.69 -17.18 9.57
C LEU A 39 -21.70 -16.59 8.15
N THR A 40 -21.86 -17.45 7.14
CA THR A 40 -21.76 -17.10 5.72
C THR A 40 -22.93 -16.22 5.27
N SER A 41 -22.84 -15.64 4.07
CA SER A 41 -23.97 -14.95 3.42
C SER A 41 -25.27 -15.78 3.46
N ASP A 42 -25.16 -17.09 3.21
CA ASP A 42 -26.30 -18.01 3.16
C ASP A 42 -26.99 -18.17 4.52
N PHE A 43 -26.25 -17.96 5.62
CA PHE A 43 -26.85 -17.94 6.95
C PHE A 43 -27.85 -16.79 7.08
N PHE A 44 -27.62 -15.66 6.39
CA PHE A 44 -28.44 -14.45 6.47
C PHE A 44 -29.50 -14.35 5.38
N THR A 45 -29.53 -15.26 4.39
CA THR A 45 -30.54 -15.25 3.32
C THR A 45 -31.98 -15.16 3.84
N PRO A 46 -32.42 -15.96 4.84
CA PRO A 46 -33.79 -15.85 5.35
C PRO A 46 -34.14 -14.48 5.95
N TRP A 47 -33.15 -13.79 6.53
CA TRP A 47 -33.32 -12.45 7.08
C TRP A 47 -33.40 -11.38 6.00
N PHE A 48 -32.60 -11.51 4.93
CA PHE A 48 -32.73 -10.65 3.78
C PHE A 48 -34.07 -10.86 3.08
N ASP A 49 -34.54 -12.09 2.89
CA ASP A 49 -35.86 -12.37 2.28
C ASP A 49 -36.99 -11.66 3.04
N GLU A 50 -36.95 -11.67 4.38
CA GLU A 50 -37.95 -10.97 5.21
C GLU A 50 -37.84 -9.44 5.11
N ILE A 51 -36.61 -8.91 5.13
CA ILE A 51 -36.35 -7.47 4.96
C ILE A 51 -36.78 -7.00 3.57
N GLU A 52 -36.45 -7.74 2.52
CA GLU A 52 -36.76 -7.39 1.14
C GLU A 52 -38.27 -7.43 0.84
N ALA A 53 -39.00 -8.29 1.55
CA ALA A 53 -40.47 -8.34 1.51
C ALA A 53 -41.14 -7.18 2.28
N SER A 54 -40.39 -6.40 3.05
CA SER A 54 -40.93 -5.34 3.90
C SER A 54 -41.28 -4.07 3.12
N ALA A 55 -42.28 -3.32 3.61
CA ALA A 55 -42.64 -2.03 3.05
C ALA A 55 -41.50 -0.99 3.11
N PRO A 56 -40.72 -0.87 4.21
CA PRO A 56 -39.58 0.04 4.27
C PRO A 56 -38.51 -0.23 3.20
N TRP A 57 -38.22 -1.51 2.91
CA TRP A 57 -37.28 -1.86 1.84
C TRP A 57 -37.78 -1.42 0.47
N THR A 58 -39.04 -1.75 0.15
CA THR A 58 -39.66 -1.35 -1.11
C THR A 58 -39.66 0.17 -1.29
N GLN A 59 -39.90 0.92 -0.21
CA GLN A 59 -39.79 2.37 -0.23
C GLN A 59 -38.35 2.84 -0.47
N LEU A 60 -37.36 2.23 0.20
CA LEU A 60 -35.95 2.60 0.05
C LEU A 60 -35.46 2.44 -1.39
N VAL A 61 -35.85 1.36 -2.07
CA VAL A 61 -35.49 1.09 -3.49
C VAL A 61 -35.93 2.21 -4.43
N HIS A 62 -37.04 2.89 -4.12
CA HIS A 62 -37.60 3.96 -4.96
C HIS A 62 -37.38 5.37 -4.40
N ALA A 63 -36.84 5.48 -3.19
CA ALA A 63 -36.69 6.74 -2.47
C ALA A 63 -35.52 7.58 -2.98
N ALA A 64 -35.65 8.90 -2.88
CA ALA A 64 -34.52 9.80 -3.10
C ALA A 64 -33.52 9.70 -1.93
N PRO A 65 -32.22 10.00 -2.13
CA PRO A 65 -31.21 9.93 -1.06
C PRO A 65 -31.53 10.74 0.21
N ALA A 66 -32.36 11.78 0.10
CA ALA A 66 -32.81 12.58 1.24
C ALA A 66 -33.74 11.81 2.21
N GLU A 67 -34.41 10.76 1.74
CA GLU A 67 -35.35 9.94 2.52
C GLU A 67 -34.70 8.68 3.10
N TRP A 68 -33.50 8.32 2.62
CA TRP A 68 -32.75 7.15 3.08
C TRP A 68 -32.50 7.12 4.59
N PRO A 69 -32.19 8.23 5.30
CA PRO A 69 -31.89 8.15 6.74
C PRO A 69 -33.02 7.50 7.55
N ALA A 70 -34.26 7.94 7.34
CA ALA A 70 -35.41 7.44 8.10
C ALA A 70 -35.75 5.97 7.76
N LEU A 71 -35.61 5.60 6.48
CA LEU A 71 -35.88 4.24 6.00
C LEU A 71 -34.81 3.26 6.48
N CYS A 72 -33.54 3.63 6.39
CA CYS A 72 -32.43 2.84 6.94
C CYS A 72 -32.60 2.66 8.45
N ASP A 73 -32.92 3.73 9.20
CA ASP A 73 -33.15 3.63 10.65
C ASP A 73 -34.32 2.69 11.00
N GLN A 74 -35.35 2.63 10.15
CA GLN A 74 -36.45 1.68 10.30
C GLN A 74 -36.01 0.25 10.03
N LEU A 75 -35.34 0.01 8.90
CA LEU A 75 -34.81 -1.30 8.53
C LEU A 75 -33.86 -1.85 9.60
N GLN A 76 -33.00 -1.01 10.18
CA GLN A 76 -32.11 -1.40 11.27
C GLN A 76 -32.86 -1.80 12.54
N ARG A 77 -34.00 -1.16 12.84
CA ARG A 77 -34.85 -1.55 13.98
C ARG A 77 -35.54 -2.87 13.71
N ASP A 78 -36.12 -3.03 12.52
CA ASP A 78 -36.82 -4.25 12.11
C ASP A 78 -35.85 -5.44 12.12
N ALA A 79 -34.66 -5.28 11.54
CA ALA A 79 -33.60 -6.28 11.51
C ALA A 79 -33.16 -6.79 12.90
N ARG A 80 -33.25 -5.97 13.95
CA ARG A 80 -32.92 -6.37 15.33
C ARG A 80 -33.97 -7.29 15.97
N THR A 81 -35.19 -7.32 15.41
CA THR A 81 -36.31 -8.13 15.90
C THR A 81 -36.45 -9.47 15.19
N LEU A 82 -35.68 -9.71 14.13
CA LEU A 82 -35.74 -10.95 13.35
C LEU A 82 -35.43 -12.18 14.20
N GLY A 83 -36.27 -13.20 14.07
CA GLY A 83 -36.07 -14.49 14.72
C GLY A 83 -35.03 -15.34 14.00
N LEU A 84 -34.32 -16.19 14.74
CA LEU A 84 -33.50 -17.23 14.13
C LEU A 84 -34.38 -18.42 13.72
N SER A 85 -34.19 -18.93 12.50
CA SER A 85 -34.74 -20.20 12.06
C SER A 85 -34.12 -21.38 12.84
N ALA A 86 -34.74 -22.57 12.77
CA ALA A 86 -34.18 -23.76 13.41
C ALA A 86 -32.75 -24.07 12.95
N SER A 87 -32.48 -23.97 11.64
CA SER A 87 -31.14 -24.21 11.09
C SER A 87 -30.11 -23.15 11.54
N GLN A 88 -30.54 -21.90 11.72
CA GLN A 88 -29.67 -20.85 12.24
C GLN A 88 -29.36 -21.07 13.73
N GLN A 89 -30.36 -21.49 14.52
CA GLN A 89 -30.17 -21.83 15.94
C GLN A 89 -29.21 -23.02 16.11
N ASP A 90 -29.37 -24.07 15.30
CA ASP A 90 -28.49 -25.24 15.31
C ASP A 90 -27.05 -24.84 14.98
N ALA A 91 -26.85 -24.01 13.95
CA ALA A 91 -25.52 -23.52 13.57
C ALA A 91 -24.85 -22.68 14.69
N LEU A 92 -25.61 -21.81 15.37
CA LEU A 92 -25.09 -21.08 16.53
C LEU A 92 -24.80 -22.00 17.72
N GLY A 93 -25.63 -23.04 17.94
CA GLY A 93 -25.42 -24.05 18.96
C GLY A 93 -24.11 -24.83 18.73
N GLU A 94 -23.88 -25.30 17.51
CA GLU A 94 -22.63 -25.95 17.11
C GLU A 94 -21.42 -25.03 17.25
N LEU A 95 -21.56 -23.76 16.84
CA LEU A 95 -20.50 -22.75 17.00
C LEU A 95 -20.12 -22.58 18.47
N ARG A 96 -21.12 -22.43 19.35
CA ARG A 96 -20.92 -22.29 20.79
C ARG A 96 -20.22 -23.51 21.34
N LEU A 97 -20.69 -24.71 21.02
CA LEU A 97 -20.06 -25.97 21.45
C LEU A 97 -18.60 -26.02 21.01
N ASN A 98 -18.31 -25.78 19.72
CA ASN A 98 -16.96 -25.90 19.15
C ASN A 98 -15.98 -24.85 19.69
N LEU A 99 -16.45 -23.63 19.98
CA LEU A 99 -15.61 -22.56 20.52
C LEU A 99 -15.54 -22.54 22.06
N ALA A 100 -16.42 -23.29 22.75
CA ALA A 100 -16.51 -23.37 24.21
C ALA A 100 -16.00 -24.70 24.81
N ILE A 101 -15.25 -25.54 24.06
CA ILE A 101 -14.77 -26.87 24.53
C ILE A 101 -13.79 -26.81 25.74
N ALA A 102 -13.52 -25.66 26.34
CA ALA A 102 -12.63 -25.57 27.52
C ALA A 102 -13.09 -24.64 28.67
N ASP A 103 -13.89 -23.60 28.43
CA ASP A 103 -14.25 -22.62 29.46
C ASP A 103 -15.71 -22.15 29.31
N ASP A 104 -16.50 -22.33 30.38
CA ASP A 104 -17.89 -21.84 30.50
C ASP A 104 -17.97 -20.29 30.64
N GLU A 105 -16.81 -19.61 30.70
CA GLU A 105 -16.66 -18.15 30.80
C GLU A 105 -16.16 -17.48 29.50
N ALA A 106 -16.20 -18.20 28.38
CA ALA A 106 -15.67 -17.70 27.10
C ALA A 106 -16.48 -16.50 26.57
N HIS A 107 -15.75 -15.45 26.17
CA HIS A 107 -16.29 -14.29 25.47
C HIS A 107 -15.89 -14.32 23.99
N PHE A 108 -16.69 -13.65 23.16
CA PHE A 108 -16.55 -13.64 21.71
C PHE A 108 -16.36 -12.22 21.16
N ALA A 109 -15.56 -12.14 20.09
CA ALA A 109 -15.55 -11.01 19.17
C ALA A 109 -16.47 -11.34 18.00
N VAL A 110 -17.51 -10.53 17.80
CA VAL A 110 -18.46 -10.66 16.69
C VAL A 110 -18.22 -9.50 15.72
N ARG A 111 -17.75 -9.83 14.51
CA ARG A 111 -17.27 -8.86 13.53
C ARG A 111 -17.96 -9.08 12.19
N SER A 112 -18.47 -8.00 11.64
CA SER A 112 -18.98 -7.95 10.26
C SER A 112 -17.86 -8.15 9.23
N SER A 113 -18.15 -8.96 8.21
CA SER A 113 -17.28 -9.25 7.07
C SER A 113 -18.12 -9.20 5.80
N SER A 114 -18.10 -8.09 5.08
CA SER A 114 -18.92 -7.97 3.85
C SER A 114 -18.16 -8.54 2.64
N PRO A 115 -18.82 -9.33 1.77
CA PRO A 115 -18.30 -9.71 0.46
C PRO A 115 -17.85 -8.55 -0.43
N ASP A 116 -18.51 -7.40 -0.29
CA ASP A 116 -18.24 -6.22 -1.10
C ASP A 116 -17.11 -5.35 -0.52
N GLU A 117 -16.60 -5.68 0.68
CA GLU A 117 -15.57 -4.92 1.40
C GLU A 117 -14.19 -5.01 0.72
N ASP A 118 -13.89 -6.12 0.04
CA ASP A 118 -12.59 -6.36 -0.61
C ASP A 118 -12.51 -5.82 -2.05
N LEU A 119 -13.63 -5.55 -2.71
CA LEU A 119 -13.64 -5.01 -4.08
C LEU A 119 -13.13 -3.56 -4.15
N ALA A 120 -13.13 -2.85 -3.03
CA ALA A 120 -12.55 -1.53 -2.90
C ALA A 120 -11.56 -1.52 -1.74
N SER A 121 -10.28 -1.58 -2.05
CA SER A 121 -9.15 -1.58 -1.12
C SER A 121 -9.06 -0.35 -0.17
N ALA A 122 -10.08 0.51 -0.13
CA ALA A 122 -10.25 1.54 0.88
C ALA A 122 -11.73 1.93 1.00
N ALA A 123 -12.32 1.81 2.22
CA ALA A 123 -13.33 2.73 2.80
C ALA A 123 -14.69 2.20 3.31
N PHE A 124 -14.83 0.93 3.73
CA PHE A 124 -15.91 0.58 4.68
C PHE A 124 -15.54 0.74 6.16
N ALA A 125 -14.31 1.22 6.45
CA ALA A 125 -13.82 1.41 7.81
C ALA A 125 -14.82 2.21 8.68
N GLY A 126 -15.28 1.59 9.77
CA GLY A 126 -16.19 2.19 10.74
C GLY A 126 -17.68 2.29 10.32
N SER A 127 -18.09 1.67 9.21
CA SER A 127 -19.52 1.64 8.82
C SER A 127 -20.24 0.35 9.25
N TYR A 128 -19.50 -0.74 9.44
CA TYR A 128 -20.05 -1.98 9.95
C TYR A 128 -19.72 -2.20 11.43
N GLU A 129 -20.62 -2.87 12.14
CA GLU A 129 -20.53 -3.09 13.59
C GLU A 129 -19.49 -4.16 13.94
N THR A 130 -18.75 -3.94 15.03
CA THR A 130 -17.94 -4.93 15.73
C THR A 130 -18.30 -4.90 17.21
N ARG A 131 -18.57 -6.07 17.81
CA ARG A 131 -18.84 -6.21 19.24
C ARG A 131 -17.79 -7.10 19.89
N LEU A 132 -17.16 -6.60 20.94
CA LEU A 132 -16.15 -7.31 21.71
C LEU A 132 -16.71 -7.69 23.07
N GLY A 133 -16.14 -8.74 23.67
CA GLY A 133 -16.54 -9.17 25.01
C GLY A 133 -18.00 -9.64 25.06
N VAL A 134 -18.47 -10.30 24.01
CA VAL A 134 -19.84 -10.84 23.95
C VAL A 134 -19.87 -12.19 24.68
N ALA A 135 -20.63 -12.31 25.76
CA ALA A 135 -20.85 -13.60 26.42
C ALA A 135 -21.66 -14.54 25.52
N ALA A 136 -21.56 -15.86 25.72
CA ALA A 136 -22.27 -16.86 24.91
C ALA A 136 -23.79 -16.63 24.82
N ALA A 137 -24.40 -16.13 25.89
CA ALA A 137 -25.84 -15.80 25.93
C ALA A 137 -26.21 -14.60 25.05
N GLY A 138 -25.29 -13.65 24.82
CA GLY A 138 -25.51 -12.46 24.01
C GLY A 138 -25.14 -12.61 22.54
N LEU A 139 -24.75 -13.82 22.11
CA LEU A 139 -24.24 -14.04 20.76
C LEU A 139 -25.29 -13.75 19.68
N GLU A 140 -26.54 -14.17 19.90
CA GLU A 140 -27.64 -13.94 18.95
C GLU A 140 -27.87 -12.44 18.72
N ASP A 141 -27.93 -11.66 19.79
CA ASP A 141 -28.12 -10.21 19.72
C ASP A 141 -26.95 -9.52 19.03
N ALA A 142 -25.72 -10.00 19.26
CA ALA A 142 -24.54 -9.47 18.58
C ALA A 142 -24.55 -9.79 17.08
N VAL A 143 -24.96 -11.00 16.69
CA VAL A 143 -25.13 -11.39 15.27
C VAL A 143 -26.20 -10.54 14.59
N ARG A 144 -27.35 -10.32 15.24
CA ARG A 144 -28.41 -9.42 14.73
C ARG A 144 -27.92 -7.99 14.57
N ALA A 145 -27.13 -7.48 15.53
CA ALA A 145 -26.57 -6.15 15.44
C ALA A 145 -25.60 -6.00 14.26
N CYS A 146 -24.73 -6.99 14.04
CA CYS A 146 -23.86 -7.01 12.86
C CYS A 146 -24.67 -7.04 11.56
N PHE A 147 -25.70 -7.87 11.47
CA PHE A 147 -26.60 -7.89 10.31
C PHE A 147 -27.28 -6.53 10.09
N ALA A 148 -27.90 -5.96 11.13
CA ALA A 148 -28.54 -4.65 11.06
C ALA A 148 -27.57 -3.52 10.64
N SER A 149 -26.28 -3.62 10.99
CA SER A 149 -25.28 -2.64 10.55
C SER A 149 -25.12 -2.56 9.03
N SER A 150 -25.36 -3.67 8.30
CA SER A 150 -25.32 -3.69 6.84
C SER A 150 -26.43 -2.87 6.17
N LEU A 151 -27.52 -2.61 6.91
CA LEU A 151 -28.68 -1.83 6.46
C LEU A 151 -28.57 -0.34 6.85
N GLY A 152 -27.41 0.10 7.34
CA GLY A 152 -27.20 1.47 7.80
C GLY A 152 -26.97 2.46 6.65
N LEU A 153 -27.39 3.71 6.84
CA LEU A 153 -27.26 4.80 5.86
C LEU A 153 -25.84 4.91 5.27
N ARG A 154 -24.81 4.80 6.12
CA ARG A 154 -23.40 4.92 5.70
C ARG A 154 -23.02 3.86 4.66
N VAL A 155 -23.55 2.65 4.79
CA VAL A 155 -23.28 1.54 3.86
C VAL A 155 -23.91 1.85 2.50
N PHE A 156 -25.17 2.28 2.48
CA PHE A 156 -25.87 2.67 1.24
C PHE A 156 -25.23 3.86 0.55
N THR A 157 -24.95 4.95 1.27
CA THR A 157 -24.30 6.14 0.70
C THR A 157 -22.96 5.79 0.09
N TYR A 158 -22.13 5.02 0.80
CA TYR A 158 -20.83 4.62 0.30
C TYR A 158 -20.94 3.75 -0.97
N LYS A 159 -21.83 2.76 -0.96
CA LYS A 159 -22.07 1.91 -2.13
C LYS A 159 -22.55 2.73 -3.34
N ALA A 160 -23.43 3.71 -3.12
CA ALA A 160 -23.93 4.58 -4.18
C ALA A 160 -22.82 5.45 -4.78
N GLU A 161 -21.98 6.05 -3.95
CA GLU A 161 -20.83 6.88 -4.38
C GLU A 161 -19.80 6.08 -5.18
N ARG A 162 -19.64 4.79 -4.87
CA ARG A 162 -18.70 3.89 -5.54
C ARG A 162 -19.30 3.09 -6.71
N GLY A 163 -20.60 3.26 -6.99
CA GLY A 163 -21.30 2.54 -8.05
C GLY A 163 -21.45 1.05 -7.79
N PHE A 164 -21.47 0.62 -6.52
CA PHE A 164 -21.77 -0.76 -6.15
C PHE A 164 -23.27 -1.06 -6.19
N ASP A 165 -23.62 -2.34 -6.29
CA ASP A 165 -25.01 -2.78 -6.18
C ASP A 165 -25.56 -2.54 -4.77
N LEU A 166 -26.61 -1.74 -4.70
CA LEU A 166 -27.33 -1.36 -3.47
C LEU A 166 -28.40 -2.37 -3.09
N TRP A 167 -28.98 -3.04 -4.09
CA TRP A 167 -30.26 -3.74 -3.96
C TRP A 167 -30.10 -5.26 -3.86
N ASN A 168 -28.87 -5.71 -3.67
CA ASN A 168 -28.50 -7.10 -3.37
C ASN A 168 -27.49 -7.11 -2.21
N PRO A 169 -27.89 -6.65 -1.02
CA PRO A 169 -27.00 -6.59 0.12
C PRO A 169 -26.60 -8.01 0.57
N ARG A 170 -25.31 -8.19 0.85
CA ARG A 170 -24.79 -9.42 1.46
C ARG A 170 -23.87 -9.08 2.63
N ILE A 171 -23.94 -9.92 3.65
CA ILE A 171 -23.05 -9.85 4.81
C ILE A 171 -22.71 -11.25 5.29
N ALA A 172 -21.49 -11.42 5.75
CA ALA A 172 -21.08 -12.51 6.61
C ALA A 172 -20.64 -11.96 7.96
N VAL A 173 -20.66 -12.81 8.99
CA VAL A 173 -20.29 -12.44 10.35
C VAL A 173 -19.27 -13.42 10.88
N VAL A 174 -18.11 -12.91 11.28
CA VAL A 174 -17.07 -13.65 11.97
C VAL A 174 -17.38 -13.66 13.46
N VAL A 175 -17.43 -14.84 14.05
CA VAL A 175 -17.48 -15.03 15.50
C VAL A 175 -16.20 -15.72 15.91
N GLN A 176 -15.38 -15.03 16.71
CA GLN A 176 -14.07 -15.50 17.11
C GLN A 176 -13.96 -15.49 18.64
N ARG A 177 -13.20 -16.41 19.23
CA ARG A 177 -12.88 -16.33 20.65
C ARG A 177 -12.17 -15.01 20.94
N GLN A 178 -12.69 -14.25 21.90
CA GLN A 178 -12.08 -13.00 22.32
C GLN A 178 -10.75 -13.28 23.02
N VAL A 179 -9.70 -12.59 22.59
CA VAL A 179 -8.39 -12.63 23.27
C VAL A 179 -8.41 -11.63 24.42
N ALA A 180 -8.23 -12.11 25.65
CA ALA A 180 -7.99 -11.28 26.84
C ALA A 180 -6.54 -10.78 26.82
N SER A 181 -6.25 -9.77 26.00
CA SER A 181 -4.89 -9.31 25.78
C SER A 181 -4.34 -8.45 26.91
N GLU A 182 -3.08 -8.70 27.25
CA GLU A 182 -2.29 -7.87 28.16
C GLU A 182 -1.74 -6.64 27.42
N VAL A 183 -1.34 -6.85 26.17
CA VAL A 183 -0.83 -5.83 25.24
C VAL A 183 -1.44 -6.11 23.87
N SER A 184 -1.84 -5.08 23.16
CA SER A 184 -2.31 -5.21 21.78
C SER A 184 -1.96 -3.96 20.99
N GLY A 185 -2.11 -4.04 19.68
CA GLY A 185 -1.71 -2.95 18.83
C GLY A 185 -1.83 -3.24 17.35
N VAL A 186 -1.18 -2.37 16.58
CA VAL A 186 -1.14 -2.40 15.12
C VAL A 186 0.32 -2.49 14.68
N GLY A 187 0.59 -3.28 13.65
CA GLY A 187 1.93 -3.44 13.08
C GLY A 187 1.87 -3.30 11.57
N PHE A 188 2.68 -2.39 11.02
CA PHE A 188 2.88 -2.21 9.59
C PHE A 188 4.15 -2.94 9.16
N SER A 189 4.08 -3.74 8.10
CA SER A 189 5.25 -4.41 7.53
C SER A 189 6.15 -3.47 6.72
N LEU A 190 5.75 -2.21 6.52
CA LEU A 190 6.51 -1.14 5.87
C LEU A 190 6.34 0.11 6.72
N ASN A 191 7.33 1.00 6.75
CA ASN A 191 7.13 2.33 7.33
C ASN A 191 6.21 3.18 6.43
N PRO A 192 4.97 3.50 6.88
CA PRO A 192 4.00 4.19 6.03
C PRO A 192 4.33 5.67 5.81
N VAL A 193 5.23 6.24 6.61
CA VAL A 193 5.67 7.64 6.51
C VAL A 193 6.81 7.79 5.50
N THR A 194 7.81 6.92 5.60
CA THR A 194 9.03 6.99 4.76
C THR A 194 8.96 6.12 3.52
N ASN A 195 7.98 5.21 3.45
CA ASN A 195 7.85 4.17 2.43
C ASN A 195 9.08 3.23 2.38
N ASP A 196 9.75 3.04 3.52
CA ASP A 196 10.89 2.11 3.65
C ASP A 196 10.39 0.67 3.85
N TYR A 197 10.74 -0.19 2.90
CA TYR A 197 10.37 -1.61 2.87
C TYR A 197 11.20 -2.47 3.83
N ASP A 198 12.32 -1.97 4.34
CA ASP A 198 13.13 -2.70 5.33
C ASP A 198 12.66 -2.40 6.77
N GLU A 199 11.79 -1.41 6.97
CA GLU A 199 11.32 -1.00 8.29
C GLU A 199 9.94 -1.59 8.58
N ALA A 200 9.74 -2.08 9.80
CA ALA A 200 8.42 -2.35 10.36
C ALA A 200 8.10 -1.28 11.40
N VAL A 201 6.83 -0.87 11.46
CA VAL A 201 6.35 0.10 12.45
C VAL A 201 5.34 -0.58 13.34
N ILE A 202 5.53 -0.51 14.65
CA ILE A 202 4.68 -1.18 15.64
C ILE A 202 4.18 -0.13 16.63
N ASP A 203 2.86 -0.04 16.75
CA ASP A 203 2.17 0.74 17.77
C ASP A 203 1.55 -0.21 18.80
N ALA A 204 1.82 -0.01 20.08
CA ALA A 204 1.40 -0.90 21.16
C ALA A 204 0.80 -0.15 22.36
N SER A 205 -0.27 -0.70 22.92
CA SER A 205 -0.89 -0.21 24.16
C SER A 205 -1.29 -1.37 25.07
N TRP A 206 -1.58 -1.06 26.34
CA TRP A 206 -2.02 -2.04 27.33
C TRP A 206 -3.49 -2.44 27.10
N GLY A 207 -3.80 -3.71 27.35
CA GLY A 207 -5.16 -4.24 27.25
C GLY A 207 -5.59 -4.57 25.82
N LEU A 208 -6.87 -4.36 25.53
CA LEU A 208 -7.56 -4.62 24.26
C LEU A 208 -7.29 -3.52 23.21
N GLY A 209 -7.26 -3.94 21.94
CA GLY A 209 -6.81 -3.10 20.82
C GLY A 209 -7.73 -1.95 20.44
N THR A 210 -8.95 -1.90 20.99
CA THR A 210 -9.92 -0.80 20.74
C THR A 210 -9.38 0.56 21.13
N SER A 211 -8.55 0.63 22.17
CA SER A 211 -7.94 1.87 22.66
C SER A 211 -7.02 2.52 21.62
N VAL A 212 -6.26 1.72 20.87
CA VAL A 212 -5.33 2.18 19.82
C VAL A 212 -6.10 2.58 18.57
N VAL A 213 -7.09 1.76 18.17
CA VAL A 213 -7.87 1.96 16.94
C VAL A 213 -8.80 3.18 17.05
N ASP A 214 -9.34 3.47 18.25
CA ASP A 214 -10.21 4.62 18.47
C ASP A 214 -9.45 5.96 18.60
N GLY A 215 -8.11 5.95 18.54
CA GLY A 215 -7.27 7.15 18.64
C GLY A 215 -7.36 7.88 19.98
N ARG A 216 -7.85 7.21 21.03
CA ARG A 216 -8.11 7.81 22.36
C ARG A 216 -6.85 7.92 23.22
N VAL A 217 -5.79 7.20 22.88
CA VAL A 217 -4.53 7.17 23.61
C VAL A 217 -3.33 7.27 22.67
N SER A 218 -2.21 7.78 23.18
CA SER A 218 -0.94 7.68 22.45
C SER A 218 -0.29 6.34 22.81
N PRO A 219 -0.14 5.39 21.85
CA PRO A 219 0.54 4.12 22.08
C PRO A 219 2.06 4.31 22.17
N ASP A 220 2.77 3.30 22.65
CA ASP A 220 4.21 3.20 22.39
C ASP A 220 4.43 2.94 20.89
N HIS A 221 5.40 3.63 20.31
CA HIS A 221 5.75 3.58 18.90
C HIS A 221 7.16 3.05 18.72
N PHE A 222 7.32 2.04 17.87
CA PHE A 222 8.60 1.40 17.57
C PHE A 222 8.83 1.32 16.06
N VAL A 223 10.03 1.71 15.63
CA VAL A 223 10.51 1.46 14.26
C VAL A 223 11.60 0.40 14.33
N ILE A 224 11.40 -0.71 13.61
CA ILE A 224 12.28 -1.88 13.64
C ILE A 224 12.88 -2.10 12.26
N ASP A 225 14.20 -2.33 12.19
CA ASP A 225 14.84 -2.88 10.99
C ASP A 225 14.48 -4.36 10.86
N LYS A 226 13.68 -4.72 9.84
CA LYS A 226 13.25 -6.10 9.56
C LYS A 226 14.43 -7.01 9.19
N VAL A 227 15.50 -6.47 8.61
CA VAL A 227 16.68 -7.24 8.18
C VAL A 227 17.58 -7.53 9.38
N GLY A 228 17.96 -6.49 10.12
CA GLY A 228 18.82 -6.59 11.30
C GLY A 228 18.10 -7.08 12.57
N ARG A 229 16.77 -7.00 12.61
CA ARG A 229 15.91 -7.28 13.77
C ARG A 229 16.27 -6.44 14.99
N VAL A 230 16.57 -5.16 14.74
CA VAL A 230 16.97 -4.18 15.75
C VAL A 230 16.00 -3.01 15.81
N VAL A 231 15.77 -2.50 17.02
CA VAL A 231 14.98 -1.28 17.22
C VAL A 231 15.81 -0.09 16.74
N LEU A 232 15.27 0.66 15.78
CA LEU A 232 15.85 1.90 15.25
C LEU A 232 15.38 3.10 16.05
N GLU A 233 14.09 3.13 16.38
CA GLU A 233 13.44 4.22 17.13
C GLU A 233 12.44 3.64 18.13
N GLU A 234 12.35 4.27 19.30
CA GLU A 234 11.35 4.00 20.32
C GLU A 234 10.83 5.33 20.90
N THR A 235 9.52 5.55 20.80
CA THR A 235 8.83 6.69 21.42
C THR A 235 7.75 6.15 22.36
N ARG A 236 7.78 6.57 23.62
CA ARG A 236 6.80 6.11 24.62
C ARG A 236 5.54 6.96 24.58
N GLY A 237 4.40 6.27 24.50
CA GLY A 237 3.08 6.88 24.56
C GLY A 237 2.60 7.13 25.99
N ASP A 238 1.60 8.00 26.13
CA ASP A 238 1.02 8.34 27.43
C ASP A 238 0.13 7.24 28.01
N LYS A 239 -0.45 6.36 27.18
CA LYS A 239 -1.22 5.15 27.55
C LYS A 239 -2.15 5.35 28.76
N ARG A 240 -2.84 6.50 28.81
CA ARG A 240 -3.65 6.94 29.98
C ARG A 240 -4.90 6.10 30.21
N VAL A 241 -5.41 5.45 29.17
CA VAL A 241 -6.61 4.61 29.25
C VAL A 241 -6.33 3.27 28.57
N SER A 242 -6.77 2.20 29.19
CA SER A 242 -6.66 0.84 28.62
C SER A 242 -7.98 0.10 28.84
N ALA A 243 -8.42 -0.66 27.83
CA ALA A 243 -9.63 -1.48 27.91
C ALA A 243 -9.24 -2.93 28.22
N TRP A 244 -9.99 -3.62 29.06
CA TRP A 244 -9.69 -4.98 29.51
C TRP A 244 -10.93 -5.85 29.41
N LEU A 245 -10.74 -7.13 29.11
CA LEU A 245 -11.82 -8.09 29.20
C LEU A 245 -12.04 -8.46 30.67
N ASP A 246 -13.30 -8.33 31.10
CA ASP A 246 -13.78 -8.69 32.43
C ASP A 246 -14.85 -9.79 32.28
N ALA A 247 -14.83 -10.76 33.18
CA ALA A 247 -15.69 -11.94 33.09
C ALA A 247 -17.19 -11.62 33.30
N GLU A 248 -17.51 -10.58 34.06
CA GLU A 248 -18.90 -10.24 34.41
C GLU A 248 -19.41 -9.01 33.63
N GLN A 249 -18.54 -8.02 33.40
CA GLN A 249 -18.90 -6.74 32.82
C GLN A 249 -18.56 -6.62 31.33
N GLY A 250 -17.97 -7.66 30.73
CA GLY A 250 -17.52 -7.66 29.34
C GLY A 250 -16.26 -6.83 29.17
N THR A 251 -16.36 -5.55 28.81
CA THR A 251 -15.18 -4.68 28.64
C THR A 251 -15.14 -3.58 29.69
N VAL A 252 -14.04 -3.48 30.43
CA VAL A 252 -13.82 -2.46 31.48
C VAL A 252 -12.64 -1.57 31.13
N GLU A 253 -12.76 -0.28 31.42
CA GLU A 253 -11.66 0.67 31.24
C GLU A 253 -10.87 0.84 32.55
N ARG A 254 -9.55 1.00 32.41
CA ARG A 254 -8.62 1.32 33.49
C ARG A 254 -7.83 2.57 33.14
N GLN A 255 -7.75 3.49 34.09
CA GLN A 255 -6.95 4.71 33.97
C GLN A 255 -5.52 4.49 34.46
N ASP A 256 -4.56 5.05 33.73
CA ASP A 256 -3.12 5.10 34.03
C ASP A 256 -2.48 3.74 34.39
N TYR A 257 -3.05 2.64 33.91
CA TYR A 257 -2.53 1.31 34.18
C TYR A 257 -1.16 1.13 33.50
N ARG A 258 -0.09 1.15 34.29
CA ARG A 258 1.30 0.99 33.82
C ARG A 258 1.66 1.94 32.67
N SER A 259 1.07 3.14 32.67
CA SER A 259 1.17 4.10 31.55
C SER A 259 2.60 4.55 31.24
N ALA A 260 3.45 4.68 32.27
CA ALA A 260 4.86 5.04 32.11
C ALA A 260 5.79 3.87 31.69
N GLU A 261 5.27 2.64 31.73
CA GLU A 261 6.04 1.44 31.38
C GLU A 261 6.04 1.20 29.87
N ARG A 262 7.10 0.55 29.40
CA ARG A 262 7.22 0.07 28.03
C ARG A 262 6.33 -1.17 27.86
N THR A 263 5.51 -1.18 26.82
CA THR A 263 4.55 -2.25 26.54
C THR A 263 5.19 -3.55 26.08
N LEU A 264 6.22 -3.48 25.24
CA LEU A 264 6.87 -4.64 24.61
C LEU A 264 8.33 -4.79 25.01
N THR A 265 8.77 -6.03 25.14
CA THR A 265 10.20 -6.40 25.26
C THR A 265 10.85 -6.55 23.88
N ASP A 266 12.17 -6.48 23.80
CA ASP A 266 12.89 -6.65 22.53
C ASP A 266 12.66 -8.04 21.90
N THR A 267 12.43 -9.06 22.75
CA THR A 267 12.08 -10.40 22.27
C THR A 267 10.71 -10.41 21.62
N GLN A 268 9.72 -9.77 22.22
CA GLN A 268 8.37 -9.64 21.66
C GLN A 268 8.35 -8.78 20.38
N LEU A 269 9.15 -7.71 20.32
CA LEU A 269 9.30 -6.91 19.10
C LEU A 269 9.89 -7.74 17.95
N ARG A 270 10.88 -8.59 18.22
CA ARG A 270 11.45 -9.51 17.22
C ARG A 270 10.44 -10.56 16.76
N GLU A 271 9.71 -11.18 17.70
CA GLU A 271 8.66 -12.16 17.38
C GLU A 271 7.55 -11.53 16.52
N LEU A 272 7.12 -10.31 16.86
CA LEU A 272 6.12 -9.58 16.11
C LEU A 272 6.65 -9.16 14.72
N THR A 273 7.90 -8.72 14.62
CA THR A 273 8.52 -8.40 13.33
C THR A 273 8.55 -9.62 12.41
N ASP A 274 8.88 -10.80 12.95
CA ASP A 274 8.85 -12.05 12.19
C ASP A 274 7.45 -12.42 11.70
N LEU A 275 6.45 -12.20 12.56
CA LEU A 275 5.06 -12.40 12.21
C LEU A 275 4.63 -11.46 11.07
N LEU A 276 4.97 -10.17 11.16
CA LEU A 276 4.69 -9.19 10.10
C LEU A 276 5.33 -9.60 8.77
N CYS A 277 6.61 -10.01 8.77
CA CYS A 277 7.29 -10.52 7.58
C CYS A 277 6.62 -11.77 6.99
N ARG A 278 6.15 -12.70 7.83
CA ARG A 278 5.43 -13.91 7.37
C ARG A 278 4.09 -13.56 6.74
N ILE A 279 3.36 -12.60 7.31
CA ILE A 279 2.08 -12.14 6.76
C ILE A 279 2.33 -11.38 5.46
N GLU A 280 3.28 -10.44 5.42
CA GLU A 280 3.69 -9.74 4.19
C GLU A 280 4.04 -10.72 3.07
N ALA A 281 4.83 -11.76 3.36
CA ALA A 281 5.17 -12.81 2.38
C ALA A 281 3.94 -13.62 1.94
N LEU A 282 2.97 -13.86 2.84
CA LEU A 282 1.72 -14.54 2.50
C LEU A 282 0.86 -13.70 1.56
N TYR A 283 0.82 -12.37 1.73
CA TYR A 283 0.00 -11.46 0.94
C TYR A 283 0.71 -10.91 -0.31
N GLU A 284 2.04 -11.05 -0.38
CA GLU A 284 2.91 -10.52 -1.45
C GLU A 284 2.86 -8.99 -1.62
N VAL A 285 2.35 -8.29 -0.60
CA VAL A 285 2.25 -6.82 -0.52
C VAL A 285 2.46 -6.38 0.93
N PRO A 286 2.87 -5.13 1.17
CA PRO A 286 2.93 -4.59 2.53
C PRO A 286 1.58 -4.66 3.23
N VAL A 287 1.60 -5.03 4.51
CA VAL A 287 0.40 -5.29 5.32
C VAL A 287 0.36 -4.46 6.60
N ASP A 288 -0.86 -4.11 6.99
CA ASP A 288 -1.28 -3.62 8.30
C ASP A 288 -1.90 -4.80 9.05
N VAL A 289 -1.39 -5.09 10.25
CA VAL A 289 -1.78 -6.24 11.06
C VAL A 289 -2.21 -5.78 12.46
N GLU A 290 -3.42 -6.15 12.86
CA GLU A 290 -3.86 -6.05 14.25
C GLU A 290 -3.41 -7.30 15.01
N TRP A 291 -2.78 -7.11 16.16
CA TRP A 291 -2.19 -8.19 16.95
C TRP A 291 -2.44 -8.02 18.45
N ALA A 292 -2.27 -9.12 19.20
CA ALA A 292 -2.42 -9.14 20.65
C ALA A 292 -1.47 -10.15 21.30
N TYR A 293 -0.93 -9.80 22.47
CA TYR A 293 -0.30 -10.72 23.41
C TYR A 293 -1.25 -11.08 24.54
N ALA A 294 -1.44 -12.37 24.79
CA ALA A 294 -2.19 -12.89 25.93
C ALA A 294 -1.49 -14.10 26.51
N GLY A 295 -1.19 -14.08 27.82
CA GLY A 295 -0.50 -15.18 28.49
C GLY A 295 0.85 -15.50 27.86
N GLY A 296 1.57 -14.46 27.41
CA GLY A 296 2.86 -14.58 26.72
C GLY A 296 2.79 -15.15 25.30
N ARG A 297 1.61 -15.33 24.70
CA ARG A 297 1.44 -15.80 23.32
C ARG A 297 0.97 -14.68 22.40
N LEU A 298 1.59 -14.59 21.23
CA LEU A 298 1.21 -13.67 20.18
C LEU A 298 0.04 -14.22 19.34
N HIS A 299 -0.95 -13.38 19.07
CA HIS A 299 -2.12 -13.67 18.28
C HIS A 299 -2.30 -12.65 17.14
N VAL A 300 -2.69 -13.13 15.97
CA VAL A 300 -3.11 -12.29 14.84
C VAL A 300 -4.62 -12.10 14.89
N LEU A 301 -5.08 -10.86 14.99
CA LEU A 301 -6.50 -10.52 15.06
C LEU A 301 -7.06 -10.13 13.69
N GLN A 302 -6.23 -9.55 12.82
CA GLN A 302 -6.60 -9.14 11.46
C GLN A 302 -5.35 -8.81 10.65
N ALA A 303 -5.40 -8.95 9.33
CA ALA A 303 -4.40 -8.40 8.41
C ALA A 303 -5.06 -7.84 7.15
N ARG A 304 -4.54 -6.71 6.65
CA ARG A 304 -5.00 -6.04 5.42
C ARG A 304 -3.81 -5.47 4.64
N PRO A 305 -3.86 -5.44 3.30
CA PRO A 305 -2.88 -4.69 2.51
C PRO A 305 -2.87 -3.20 2.87
N ILE A 306 -1.69 -2.61 2.98
CA ILE A 306 -1.54 -1.15 3.06
C ILE A 306 -1.90 -0.59 1.68
N THR A 307 -2.70 0.48 1.59
CA THR A 307 -3.09 1.07 0.30
C THR A 307 -2.53 2.46 0.05
N THR A 308 -1.89 3.05 1.05
CA THR A 308 -1.28 4.39 0.99
C THR A 308 0.19 4.35 0.60
N TYR A 309 0.82 3.16 0.56
CA TYR A 309 2.23 3.04 0.20
C TYR A 309 2.44 3.27 -1.30
N VAL A 310 3.65 3.71 -1.67
CA VAL A 310 4.07 3.91 -3.05
C VAL A 310 4.76 2.63 -3.54
N PRO A 311 4.13 1.85 -4.45
CA PRO A 311 4.77 0.69 -5.01
C PRO A 311 5.97 1.12 -5.84
N LEU A 312 7.12 0.50 -5.59
CA LEU A 312 8.32 0.71 -6.39
C LEU A 312 8.32 -0.28 -7.56
N PRO A 313 8.77 0.12 -8.76
CA PRO A 313 9.01 -0.81 -9.85
C PRO A 313 9.91 -1.98 -9.40
N PRO A 314 9.62 -3.24 -9.78
CA PRO A 314 10.36 -4.41 -9.33
C PRO A 314 11.89 -4.31 -9.55
N GLU A 315 12.31 -3.66 -10.63
CA GLU A 315 13.70 -3.39 -10.97
C GLU A 315 14.44 -2.45 -10.00
N MET A 316 13.70 -1.67 -9.19
CA MET A 316 14.26 -0.78 -8.17
C MET A 316 14.40 -1.46 -6.81
N LEU A 317 13.76 -2.61 -6.61
CA LEU A 317 13.80 -3.36 -5.37
C LEU A 317 15.08 -4.18 -5.27
N THR A 318 15.68 -4.17 -4.08
CA THR A 318 16.82 -5.04 -3.74
C THR A 318 16.33 -6.19 -2.86
N ARG A 319 17.01 -7.34 -2.89
CA ARG A 319 16.65 -8.43 -1.97
C ARG A 319 16.98 -8.03 -0.53
N PRO A 320 16.30 -8.61 0.48
CA PRO A 320 16.62 -8.37 1.88
C PRO A 320 18.11 -8.61 2.16
N GLY A 321 18.76 -7.64 2.81
CA GLY A 321 20.19 -7.66 3.14
C GLY A 321 21.15 -7.33 1.98
N GLU A 322 20.66 -7.17 0.75
CA GLU A 322 21.47 -6.62 -0.33
C GLU A 322 21.71 -5.12 -0.12
N ARG A 323 22.77 -4.61 -0.76
CA ARG A 323 23.11 -3.19 -0.69
C ARG A 323 22.00 -2.36 -1.34
N ARG A 324 21.45 -1.41 -0.57
CA ARG A 324 20.47 -0.43 -1.07
C ARG A 324 20.99 0.34 -2.28
N GLN A 325 20.10 0.58 -3.23
CA GLN A 325 20.34 1.46 -4.38
C GLN A 325 19.66 2.81 -4.18
N LEU A 326 20.26 3.86 -4.76
CA LEU A 326 19.76 5.22 -4.72
C LEU A 326 19.33 5.63 -6.13
N TYR A 327 18.04 5.87 -6.27
CA TYR A 327 17.43 6.37 -7.50
C TYR A 327 16.85 7.76 -7.25
N GLY A 328 16.96 8.64 -8.24
CA GLY A 328 16.25 9.92 -8.23
C GLY A 328 15.27 9.98 -9.38
N ASP A 329 14.02 10.34 -9.08
CA ASP A 329 13.02 10.65 -10.10
C ASP A 329 13.38 12.00 -10.75
N ALA A 330 13.73 11.95 -12.04
CA ALA A 330 14.12 13.13 -12.79
C ALA A 330 12.92 14.03 -13.15
N ALA A 331 11.70 13.48 -13.18
CA ALA A 331 10.49 14.23 -13.52
C ALA A 331 10.06 15.17 -12.37
N LEU A 332 10.41 14.83 -11.13
CA LEU A 332 10.15 15.63 -9.93
C LEU A 332 11.20 16.72 -9.68
N SER A 333 12.33 16.70 -10.38
CA SER A 333 13.33 17.76 -10.24
C SER A 333 12.81 19.06 -10.86
N LYS A 334 13.07 20.18 -10.18
CA LYS A 334 12.73 21.52 -10.67
C LYS A 334 13.44 21.78 -12.00
N GLY A 335 12.70 21.66 -13.11
CA GLY A 335 13.19 21.91 -14.47
C GLY A 335 12.59 21.03 -15.57
N LEU A 336 12.12 19.81 -15.26
CA LEU A 336 11.40 18.93 -16.20
C LEU A 336 9.89 18.88 -15.94
N THR A 337 9.46 19.19 -14.70
CA THR A 337 8.06 19.36 -14.24
C THR A 337 7.02 18.58 -15.05
N THR A 338 7.15 17.26 -15.03
CA THR A 338 6.11 16.34 -15.52
C THR A 338 5.53 15.65 -14.31
N ASN A 339 4.51 16.29 -13.70
CA ASN A 339 3.85 15.75 -12.51
C ASN A 339 2.93 14.55 -12.82
N THR A 340 2.71 14.25 -14.11
CA THR A 340 1.88 13.15 -14.58
C THR A 340 2.73 12.03 -15.18
N ALA A 341 2.24 10.79 -15.08
CA ALA A 341 2.86 9.66 -15.75
C ALA A 341 2.96 9.90 -17.27
N ILE A 342 4.11 9.55 -17.84
CA ILE A 342 4.34 9.59 -19.28
C ILE A 342 3.67 8.36 -19.89
N SER A 343 2.94 8.53 -20.98
CA SER A 343 2.30 7.41 -21.68
C SER A 343 3.35 6.42 -22.21
N PRO A 344 3.00 5.14 -22.42
CA PRO A 344 3.94 4.15 -22.97
C PRO A 344 4.60 4.62 -24.28
N LEU A 345 3.82 5.18 -25.21
CA LEU A 345 4.35 5.75 -26.46
C LEU A 345 5.28 6.96 -26.21
N GLY A 346 4.97 7.78 -25.22
CA GLY A 346 5.83 8.90 -24.82
C GLY A 346 7.17 8.42 -24.27
N LEU A 347 7.17 7.36 -23.47
CA LEU A 347 8.37 6.73 -22.94
C LEU A 347 9.23 6.14 -24.06
N ASP A 348 8.65 5.36 -24.96
CA ASP A 348 9.38 4.76 -26.10
C ASP A 348 10.04 5.83 -26.99
N ASN A 349 9.32 6.92 -27.24
CA ASN A 349 9.85 8.06 -27.99
C ASN A 349 11.00 8.74 -27.26
N MET A 350 10.86 8.99 -25.96
CA MET A 350 11.93 9.60 -25.16
C MET A 350 13.16 8.70 -25.08
N GLU A 351 12.97 7.41 -24.82
CA GLU A 351 14.04 6.42 -24.79
C GLU A 351 14.77 6.36 -26.13
N SER A 352 14.03 6.31 -27.25
CA SER A 352 14.60 6.34 -28.60
C SER A 352 15.40 7.61 -28.89
N LEU A 353 14.88 8.77 -28.49
CA LEU A 353 15.56 10.06 -28.65
C LEU A 353 16.85 10.13 -27.82
N PHE A 354 16.78 9.79 -26.53
CA PHE A 354 17.95 9.82 -25.65
C PHE A 354 19.01 8.81 -26.09
N THR A 355 18.60 7.59 -26.43
CA THR A 355 19.50 6.55 -26.93
C THR A 355 20.13 6.97 -28.24
N GLY A 356 19.37 7.52 -29.19
CA GLY A 356 19.90 8.04 -30.46
C GLY A 356 20.92 9.17 -30.26
N ILE A 357 20.65 10.11 -29.35
CA ILE A 357 21.60 11.18 -28.99
C ILE A 357 22.88 10.59 -28.42
N LEU A 358 22.79 9.61 -27.51
CA LEU A 358 23.96 8.98 -26.92
C LEU A 358 24.75 8.17 -27.96
N GLU A 359 24.08 7.33 -28.76
CA GLU A 359 24.68 6.49 -29.81
C GLU A 359 25.42 7.36 -30.85
N SER A 360 24.88 8.52 -31.21
CA SER A 360 25.54 9.47 -32.11
C SER A 360 26.90 9.97 -31.57
N ARG A 361 27.02 10.07 -30.24
CA ARG A 361 28.20 10.60 -29.55
C ARG A 361 29.23 9.51 -29.23
N VAL A 362 28.81 8.39 -28.67
CA VAL A 362 29.71 7.32 -28.15
C VAL A 362 29.72 6.04 -29.00
N GLY A 363 28.97 6.01 -30.10
CA GLY A 363 28.77 4.83 -30.94
C GLY A 363 27.67 3.91 -30.38
N PRO A 364 27.40 2.78 -31.06
CA PRO A 364 26.31 1.88 -30.68
C PRO A 364 26.47 1.40 -29.24
N LEU A 365 25.37 1.48 -28.50
CA LEU A 365 25.25 1.05 -27.11
C LEU A 365 24.46 -0.25 -27.04
N LYS A 366 24.64 -1.02 -25.96
CA LYS A 366 23.72 -2.11 -25.67
C LYS A 366 22.39 -1.47 -25.27
N ARG A 367 21.31 -1.90 -25.91
CA ARG A 367 19.95 -1.41 -25.61
C ARG A 367 19.35 -2.10 -24.38
N ASP A 368 19.68 -3.38 -24.18
CA ASP A 368 19.27 -4.12 -22.98
C ASP A 368 20.28 -3.97 -21.85
N VAL A 369 20.25 -2.82 -21.16
CA VAL A 369 20.95 -2.64 -19.89
C VAL A 369 19.91 -2.69 -18.77
N SER A 370 20.09 -3.61 -17.82
CA SER A 370 19.20 -3.68 -16.65
C SER A 370 19.19 -2.33 -15.91
N PRO A 371 18.06 -1.87 -15.34
CA PRO A 371 17.98 -0.64 -14.55
C PRO A 371 19.05 -0.50 -13.44
N ALA A 372 19.42 -1.61 -12.81
CA ALA A 372 20.48 -1.67 -11.80
C ALA A 372 21.89 -1.30 -12.35
N ASP A 373 22.13 -1.51 -13.64
CA ASP A 373 23.42 -1.24 -14.32
C ASP A 373 23.37 0.07 -15.14
N ALA A 374 22.17 0.52 -15.51
CA ALA A 374 21.97 1.74 -16.27
C ALA A 374 22.27 3.00 -15.44
N MET A 375 22.61 4.10 -16.13
CA MET A 375 22.75 5.43 -15.50
C MET A 375 21.38 6.10 -15.34
N PHE A 376 20.47 5.86 -16.28
CA PHE A 376 19.07 6.26 -16.23
C PHE A 376 18.23 5.17 -16.89
N PHE A 377 16.96 5.08 -16.52
CA PHE A 377 16.00 4.15 -17.11
C PHE A 377 14.57 4.70 -16.95
N PHE A 378 13.63 4.09 -17.65
CA PHE A 378 12.22 4.42 -17.56
C PHE A 378 11.47 3.27 -16.89
N ALA A 379 10.61 3.59 -15.93
CA ALA A 379 9.82 2.63 -15.18
C ALA A 379 8.55 3.28 -14.65
N GLY A 380 7.43 2.56 -14.65
CA GLY A 380 6.17 3.05 -14.05
C GLY A 380 5.69 4.42 -14.56
N GLY A 381 5.90 4.74 -15.84
CA GLY A 381 5.53 6.05 -16.40
C GLY A 381 6.50 7.18 -16.07
N ARG A 382 7.68 6.88 -15.51
CA ARG A 382 8.64 7.87 -14.99
C ARG A 382 10.07 7.61 -15.48
N MET A 383 10.91 8.64 -15.35
CA MET A 383 12.34 8.57 -15.68
C MET A 383 13.17 8.65 -14.40
N TYR A 384 14.01 7.64 -14.19
CA TYR A 384 14.86 7.53 -13.01
C TYR A 384 16.33 7.65 -13.36
N ILE A 385 17.09 8.32 -12.48
CA ILE A 385 18.56 8.38 -12.51
C ILE A 385 19.08 7.44 -11.42
N ASN A 386 19.98 6.53 -11.78
CA ASN A 386 20.64 5.64 -10.83
C ASN A 386 21.87 6.34 -10.22
N TYR A 387 21.65 7.04 -9.09
CA TYR A 387 22.72 7.74 -8.38
C TYR A 387 23.74 6.79 -7.75
N SER A 388 23.39 5.54 -7.45
CA SER A 388 24.36 4.53 -6.99
C SER A 388 25.50 4.33 -7.98
N ASN A 389 25.19 4.31 -9.28
CA ASN A 389 26.17 4.23 -10.35
C ASN A 389 26.92 5.57 -10.55
N VAL A 390 26.21 6.70 -10.50
CA VAL A 390 26.81 8.04 -10.63
C VAL A 390 27.81 8.34 -9.50
N LEU A 391 27.56 7.86 -8.28
CA LEU A 391 28.44 8.01 -7.11
C LEU A 391 29.80 7.31 -7.27
N ARG A 392 29.99 6.47 -8.31
CA ARG A 392 31.31 5.94 -8.69
C ARG A 392 32.15 6.93 -9.50
N LEU A 393 31.51 7.91 -10.15
CA LEU A 393 32.16 8.94 -10.96
C LEU A 393 32.34 10.27 -10.22
N SER A 394 31.38 10.60 -9.37
CA SER A 394 31.31 11.90 -8.71
C SER A 394 31.09 11.75 -7.21
N SER A 395 31.65 12.67 -6.43
CA SER A 395 31.35 12.75 -5.00
C SER A 395 29.97 13.37 -4.77
N PRO A 396 29.30 13.06 -3.64
CA PRO A 396 28.06 13.72 -3.24
C PRO A 396 28.15 15.25 -3.31
N ALA A 397 29.25 15.83 -2.82
CA ALA A 397 29.48 17.28 -2.85
C ALA A 397 29.60 17.85 -4.27
N THR A 398 30.17 17.10 -5.21
CA THR A 398 30.24 17.52 -6.62
C THR A 398 28.86 17.50 -7.28
N LEU A 399 28.07 16.47 -7.00
CA LEU A 399 26.70 16.35 -7.52
C LEU A 399 25.81 17.47 -6.99
N ALA A 400 25.84 17.71 -5.68
CA ALA A 400 25.10 18.78 -5.03
C ALA A 400 25.41 20.17 -5.63
N LYS A 401 26.69 20.48 -5.87
CA LYS A 401 27.08 21.74 -6.53
C LYS A 401 26.52 21.87 -7.95
N GLY A 402 26.45 20.75 -8.69
CA GLY A 402 25.92 20.73 -10.05
C GLY A 402 24.41 20.97 -10.12
N THR A 403 23.65 20.52 -9.10
CA THR A 403 22.20 20.65 -9.06
C THR A 403 21.71 21.88 -8.30
N ALA A 404 22.53 22.50 -7.46
CA ALA A 404 22.14 23.64 -6.62
C ALA A 404 21.55 24.84 -7.40
N ALA A 405 21.98 25.05 -8.65
CA ALA A 405 21.48 26.13 -9.50
C ALA A 405 20.05 25.90 -10.01
N THR A 406 19.60 24.64 -10.09
CA THR A 406 18.28 24.26 -10.62
C THR A 406 17.34 23.79 -9.51
N ASP A 407 17.86 23.06 -8.53
CA ASP A 407 17.08 22.41 -7.48
C ASP A 407 17.86 22.36 -6.16
N THR A 408 17.54 23.31 -5.27
CA THR A 408 18.20 23.44 -3.97
C THR A 408 17.90 22.26 -3.03
N LEU A 409 16.67 21.73 -3.08
CA LEU A 409 16.26 20.60 -2.24
C LEU A 409 17.05 19.34 -2.65
N MET A 410 17.12 19.06 -3.96
CA MET A 410 17.90 17.93 -4.46
C MET A 410 19.39 18.10 -4.13
N ALA A 411 19.93 19.32 -4.18
CA ALA A 411 21.31 19.58 -3.78
C ALA A 411 21.56 19.29 -2.30
N GLU A 412 20.66 19.67 -1.41
CA GLU A 412 20.74 19.37 0.02
C GLU A 412 20.68 17.86 0.29
N ILE A 413 19.73 17.15 -0.36
CA ILE A 413 19.62 15.70 -0.29
C ILE A 413 20.94 15.05 -0.72
N LEU A 414 21.42 15.37 -1.92
CA LEU A 414 22.66 14.80 -2.46
C LEU A 414 23.88 15.15 -1.63
N ALA A 415 23.93 16.32 -0.97
CA ALA A 415 25.02 16.67 -0.06
C ALA A 415 25.05 15.80 1.20
N GLY A 416 23.87 15.39 1.70
CA GLY A 416 23.70 14.53 2.87
C GLY A 416 23.78 13.01 2.60
N VAL A 417 23.84 12.58 1.34
CA VAL A 417 23.86 11.15 0.98
C VAL A 417 25.12 10.45 1.51
N ASP A 418 24.92 9.34 2.22
CA ASP A 418 26.02 8.43 2.57
C ASP A 418 26.48 7.62 1.33
N ALA A 419 27.55 8.11 0.71
CA ALA A 419 28.14 7.46 -0.45
C ALA A 419 28.63 6.03 -0.15
N LYS A 420 29.01 5.69 1.09
CA LYS A 420 29.47 4.32 1.41
C LYS A 420 28.29 3.34 1.36
N ARG A 421 27.12 3.77 1.84
CA ARG A 421 25.88 3.00 1.83
C ARG A 421 25.37 2.78 0.40
N TYR A 422 25.29 3.84 -0.40
CA TYR A 422 24.58 3.79 -1.68
C TYR A 422 25.45 3.58 -2.93
N ARG A 423 26.77 3.78 -2.88
CA ARG A 423 27.61 3.58 -4.07
C ARG A 423 27.53 2.14 -4.57
N ALA A 424 27.34 1.96 -5.88
CA ALA A 424 27.22 0.64 -6.51
C ALA A 424 28.47 -0.23 -6.24
N ALA A 425 28.24 -1.49 -5.89
CA ALA A 425 29.30 -2.44 -5.53
C ALA A 425 30.18 -2.80 -6.74
N THR A 426 29.56 -3.12 -7.86
CA THR A 426 30.24 -3.43 -9.13
C THR A 426 30.36 -2.21 -10.02
N ARG A 427 31.35 -2.24 -10.92
CA ARG A 427 31.52 -1.18 -11.91
C ARG A 427 30.49 -1.40 -13.02
N PRO A 428 29.71 -0.37 -13.40
CA PRO A 428 28.70 -0.51 -14.44
C PRO A 428 29.28 -0.97 -15.78
N SER A 429 28.53 -1.75 -16.56
CA SER A 429 29.02 -2.34 -17.82
C SER A 429 29.38 -1.28 -18.88
N TRP A 430 28.65 -0.16 -18.88
CA TRP A 430 28.91 0.99 -19.76
C TRP A 430 30.20 1.73 -19.39
N MET A 431 30.74 1.54 -18.18
CA MET A 431 32.06 2.08 -17.79
C MET A 431 33.24 1.19 -18.23
N SER A 432 33.04 0.21 -19.12
CA SER A 432 34.13 -0.65 -19.62
C SER A 432 35.26 0.17 -20.29
N LEU A 433 36.49 -0.35 -20.23
CA LEU A 433 37.66 0.29 -20.86
C LEU A 433 37.46 0.54 -22.37
N GLY A 434 36.66 -0.30 -23.05
CA GLY A 434 36.34 -0.14 -24.46
C GLY A 434 35.51 1.10 -24.78
N LEU A 435 34.61 1.53 -23.88
CA LEU A 435 33.84 2.77 -24.06
C LEU A 435 34.69 4.00 -23.75
N LEU A 436 35.55 3.94 -22.72
CA LEU A 436 36.53 4.99 -22.39
C LEU A 436 37.52 5.25 -23.54
N ALA A 437 37.94 4.22 -24.27
CA ALA A 437 38.76 4.36 -25.47
C ALA A 437 38.07 5.14 -26.61
N ARG A 438 36.73 5.25 -26.59
CA ARG A 438 35.96 6.05 -27.56
C ARG A 438 35.86 7.52 -27.19
N VAL A 439 36.11 7.89 -25.92
CA VAL A 439 36.00 9.27 -25.40
C VAL A 439 36.79 10.28 -26.22
N PRO A 440 38.06 10.04 -26.64
CA PRO A 440 38.79 11.01 -27.46
C PRO A 440 38.10 11.28 -28.82
N ARG A 441 37.58 10.23 -29.47
CA ARG A 441 36.80 10.36 -30.72
C ARG A 441 35.50 11.12 -30.50
N SER A 442 34.81 10.86 -29.39
CA SER A 442 33.56 11.55 -29.02
C SER A 442 33.79 13.02 -28.71
N VAL A 443 34.85 13.37 -27.97
CA VAL A 443 35.26 14.75 -27.70
C VAL A 443 35.60 15.48 -29.00
N TRP A 444 36.30 14.81 -29.92
CA TRP A 444 36.60 15.38 -31.24
C TRP A 444 35.34 15.60 -32.09
N ARG A 445 34.35 14.70 -32.04
CA ARG A 445 33.04 14.93 -32.66
C ARG A 445 32.30 16.12 -32.02
N MET A 446 32.45 16.32 -30.72
CA MET A 446 31.86 17.45 -29.98
C MET A 446 32.63 18.78 -30.12
N ARG A 447 33.73 18.84 -30.87
CA ARG A 447 34.53 20.08 -31.03
C ARG A 447 33.68 21.28 -31.51
N GLY A 448 32.68 21.03 -32.35
CA GLY A 448 31.76 22.06 -32.83
C GLY A 448 30.86 22.61 -31.73
N PHE A 449 30.40 21.74 -30.82
CA PHE A 449 29.60 22.14 -29.65
C PHE A 449 30.42 22.98 -28.68
N PHE A 450 31.60 22.51 -28.27
CA PHE A 450 32.47 23.27 -27.36
C PHE A 450 32.93 24.59 -27.97
N GLY A 451 33.24 24.61 -29.28
CA GLY A 451 33.57 25.83 -30.00
C GLY A 451 32.42 26.84 -30.02
N ASN A 452 31.18 26.36 -30.19
CA ASN A 452 29.99 27.22 -30.13
C ASN A 452 29.70 27.70 -28.70
N MET A 453 29.89 26.86 -27.68
CA MET A 453 29.72 27.21 -26.27
C MET A 453 30.71 28.30 -25.83
N LEU A 454 31.98 28.16 -26.21
CA LEU A 454 32.98 29.21 -25.97
C LEU A 454 32.61 30.51 -26.69
N ARG A 455 32.14 30.44 -27.94
CA ARG A 455 31.67 31.63 -28.68
C ARG A 455 30.45 32.29 -28.04
N THR A 456 29.58 31.52 -27.39
CA THR A 456 28.43 32.07 -26.65
C THR A 456 28.89 32.83 -25.42
N ILE A 457 29.89 32.32 -24.71
CA ILE A 457 30.49 32.99 -23.54
C ILE A 457 31.24 34.27 -23.94
N VAL A 458 32.02 34.20 -25.03
CA VAL A 458 32.88 35.32 -25.49
C VAL A 458 32.09 36.39 -26.27
N SER A 459 31.04 35.99 -26.99
CA SER A 459 30.26 36.90 -27.84
C SER A 459 28.76 36.53 -27.88
N PRO A 460 28.01 36.77 -26.79
CA PRO A 460 26.63 36.33 -26.65
C PRO A 460 25.72 36.82 -27.78
N GLU A 461 25.82 38.11 -28.13
CA GLU A 461 25.07 38.78 -29.22
C GLU A 461 25.28 38.13 -30.60
N ARG A 462 26.51 37.70 -30.90
CA ARG A 462 26.85 37.08 -32.18
C ARG A 462 26.35 35.64 -32.23
N ALA A 463 26.47 34.92 -31.11
CA ALA A 463 25.96 33.57 -31.00
C ALA A 463 24.42 33.53 -31.08
N HIS A 464 23.73 34.49 -30.46
CA HIS A 464 22.27 34.61 -30.54
C HIS A 464 21.78 34.89 -31.96
N ARG A 465 22.46 35.78 -32.71
CA ARG A 465 22.15 36.03 -34.13
C ARG A 465 22.36 34.79 -35.00
N MET A 466 23.45 34.06 -34.79
CA MET A 466 23.67 32.78 -35.49
C MET A 466 22.62 31.73 -35.15
N TYR A 467 22.19 31.67 -33.89
CA TYR A 467 21.14 30.76 -33.46
C TYR A 467 19.80 31.09 -34.13
N ARG A 468 19.39 32.37 -34.12
CA ARG A 468 18.18 32.84 -34.84
C ARG A 468 18.23 32.50 -36.32
N SER A 469 19.33 32.80 -37.00
CA SER A 469 19.48 32.48 -38.42
C SER A 469 19.38 30.98 -38.71
N ARG A 470 19.82 30.11 -37.80
CA ARG A 470 19.65 28.65 -37.94
C ARG A 470 18.22 28.20 -37.69
N ILE A 471 17.52 28.82 -36.74
CA ILE A 471 16.08 28.58 -36.55
C ILE A 471 15.32 29.01 -37.81
N ASP A 472 15.58 30.21 -38.32
CA ASP A 472 14.89 30.73 -39.51
C ASP A 472 15.10 29.81 -40.72
N ALA A 473 16.33 29.29 -40.89
CA ALA A 473 16.64 28.32 -41.93
C ALA A 473 15.93 26.97 -41.71
N PHE A 474 15.87 26.48 -40.48
CA PHE A 474 15.17 25.24 -40.13
C PHE A 474 13.65 25.35 -40.27
N GLU A 475 13.06 26.48 -39.86
CA GLU A 475 11.65 26.78 -40.08
C GLU A 475 11.32 26.93 -41.56
N ALA A 476 12.23 27.53 -42.36
CA ALA A 476 12.07 27.59 -43.80
C ALA A 476 12.10 26.19 -44.44
N ASP A 477 12.98 25.31 -43.96
CA ASP A 477 13.08 23.90 -44.39
C ASP A 477 11.83 23.09 -43.98
N LEU A 478 11.30 23.31 -42.77
CA LEU A 478 10.04 22.69 -42.31
C LEU A 478 8.79 23.22 -43.03
N ARG A 479 8.80 24.49 -43.47
CA ARG A 479 7.72 25.11 -44.25
C ARG A 479 7.80 24.76 -45.74
N GLU A 480 8.93 24.22 -46.22
CA GLU A 480 9.00 23.59 -47.53
C GLU A 480 8.03 22.41 -47.49
N GLN A 481 6.89 22.53 -48.21
CA GLN A 481 5.83 21.51 -48.18
C GLN A 481 6.44 20.16 -48.58
N LEU A 482 6.56 19.27 -47.60
CA LEU A 482 6.87 17.87 -47.84
C LEU A 482 5.71 17.29 -48.64
N ASP A 483 6.00 16.70 -49.80
CA ASP A 483 4.97 16.08 -50.63
C ASP A 483 4.48 14.78 -49.96
N GLY A 484 3.40 14.91 -49.20
CA GLY A 484 2.80 13.81 -48.43
C GLY A 484 2.14 12.73 -49.28
N GLY A 485 2.11 12.90 -50.61
CA GLY A 485 1.59 11.90 -51.56
C GLY A 485 2.62 10.86 -52.01
N LEU A 486 3.89 11.00 -51.63
CA LEU A 486 4.95 10.10 -52.08
C LEU A 486 4.89 8.70 -51.39
N PRO A 487 5.12 7.61 -52.14
CA PRO A 487 5.41 6.30 -51.56
C PRO A 487 6.61 6.37 -50.59
N LEU A 488 6.55 5.64 -49.47
CA LEU A 488 7.50 5.75 -48.34
C LEU A 488 8.97 5.53 -48.74
N ASP A 489 9.20 4.68 -49.73
CA ASP A 489 10.53 4.36 -50.28
C ASP A 489 11.08 5.47 -51.20
N GLU A 490 10.21 6.25 -51.82
CA GLU A 490 10.56 7.44 -52.60
C GLU A 490 10.75 8.66 -51.68
N PHE A 491 9.87 8.83 -50.69
CA PHE A 491 10.01 9.82 -49.63
C PHE A 491 11.35 9.67 -48.89
N ARG A 492 11.74 8.43 -48.53
CA ARG A 492 13.05 8.13 -47.91
C ARG A 492 14.24 8.43 -48.81
N ARG A 493 14.13 8.27 -50.14
CA ARG A 493 15.21 8.64 -51.08
C ARG A 493 15.33 10.14 -51.23
N THR A 494 14.20 10.85 -51.28
CA THR A 494 14.15 12.29 -51.51
C THR A 494 14.55 13.09 -50.28
N TYR A 495 14.14 12.66 -49.08
CA TYR A 495 14.35 13.41 -47.84
C TYR A 495 15.24 12.70 -46.80
N GLY A 496 15.59 11.42 -46.99
CA GLY A 496 16.31 10.63 -45.97
C GLY A 496 17.80 10.97 -45.79
N ALA A 497 18.34 11.91 -46.58
CA ALA A 497 19.73 12.38 -46.48
C ALA A 497 19.86 13.84 -46.02
N ARG A 498 18.74 14.52 -45.71
CA ARG A 498 18.77 15.88 -45.11
C ARG A 498 19.11 15.83 -43.63
#